data_AF-A0A536KNM3-F1
#
_entry.id   AF-A0A536KNM3-F1
#
_cell.length_a   1.000
_cell.length_b   1.000
_cell.length_c   1.000
_cell.angle_alpha   90.00
_cell.angle_beta   90.00
_cell.angle_gamma   90.00
#
_symmetry.space_group_name_H-M   'P 1'
#
loop_
_entity.id
_entity.type
_entity.pdbx_description
1 polymer ?
#
loop_
_entity_poly.entity_id
_entity_poly.type
_entity_poly.pdbx_seq_one_letter_code
_entity_poly.pdbx_strand_id
1 'polypeptide(L)'
;MAIDAEGYGYRAGEEGLERLLRDARVLSPAGIERAAWGWDRHEDPAAMQRFHDAERIALHALEQTDRGPAWEDTRRRILDLTEGRASLVSWKVEHGDLGHKAERAMLGAALALLTRDKLSHEQYVTLARPMAEALPWLLPEAPPEPRG
;
A
#
# COMPACT_ATOMS: atom_id res chain seq x y z
N MET A 1 -25.19 -35.33 5.16
CA MET A 1 -24.45 -34.99 3.94
C MET A 1 -23.46 -33.91 4.35
N ALA A 2 -22.20 -34.30 4.55
CA ALA A 2 -21.13 -33.40 4.92
C ALA A 2 -20.84 -32.48 3.73
N ILE A 3 -20.82 -31.18 3.97
CA ILE A 3 -20.30 -30.23 2.99
C ILE A 3 -18.88 -29.93 3.45
N ASP A 4 -17.93 -30.63 2.84
CA ASP A 4 -16.55 -30.17 2.72
C ASP A 4 -16.57 -28.84 1.96
N ALA A 5 -16.45 -27.73 2.70
CA ALA A 5 -16.23 -26.42 2.11
C ALA A 5 -14.76 -26.07 2.34
N GLU A 6 -13.96 -26.52 1.39
CA GLU A 6 -12.56 -26.17 1.20
C GLU A 6 -12.36 -24.65 1.29
N GLY A 7 -11.57 -24.20 2.27
CA GLY A 7 -10.42 -23.30 2.11
C GLY A 7 -10.50 -21.98 1.33
N TYR A 8 -11.62 -21.55 0.75
CA TYR A 8 -11.72 -20.31 -0.04
C TYR A 8 -12.20 -19.12 0.79
N GLY A 9 -11.61 -18.92 1.97
CA GLY A 9 -11.77 -17.68 2.72
C GLY A 9 -10.54 -16.81 2.52
N TYR A 10 -10.50 -15.99 1.47
CA TYR A 10 -9.54 -14.89 1.44
C TYR A 10 -9.74 -14.08 2.72
N ARG A 11 -8.68 -13.88 3.51
CA ARG A 11 -8.77 -12.97 4.64
C ARG A 11 -9.09 -11.58 4.09
N ALA A 12 -9.87 -10.76 4.80
CA ALA A 12 -10.25 -9.42 4.33
C ALA A 12 -9.06 -8.53 3.89
N GLY A 13 -7.84 -8.81 4.40
CA GLY A 13 -6.60 -8.18 3.94
C GLY A 13 -6.11 -8.63 2.55
N GLU A 14 -6.34 -9.89 2.17
CA GLU A 14 -5.95 -10.45 0.86
C GLU A 14 -6.86 -9.92 -0.27
N GLU A 15 -8.17 -9.79 -0.03
CA GLU A 15 -9.09 -9.13 -0.99
C GLU A 15 -8.70 -7.66 -1.20
N GLY A 16 -8.34 -6.96 -0.11
CA GLY A 16 -7.84 -5.59 -0.19
C GLY A 16 -6.53 -5.49 -0.97
N LEU A 17 -5.60 -6.42 -0.76
CA LEU A 17 -4.32 -6.41 -1.47
C LEU A 17 -4.48 -6.64 -2.98
N GLU A 18 -5.27 -7.63 -3.38
CA GLU A 18 -5.50 -7.87 -4.82
C GLU A 18 -6.22 -6.69 -5.49
N ARG A 19 -7.13 -6.02 -4.76
CA ARG A 19 -7.71 -4.76 -5.23
C ARG A 19 -6.66 -3.65 -5.37
N LEU A 20 -5.78 -3.46 -4.39
CA LEU A 20 -4.68 -2.49 -4.46
C LEU A 20 -3.81 -2.70 -5.69
N LEU A 21 -3.37 -3.94 -5.93
CA LEU A 21 -2.55 -4.30 -7.09
C LEU A 21 -3.30 -4.09 -8.41
N ARG A 22 -4.59 -4.43 -8.47
CA ARG A 22 -5.41 -4.22 -9.66
C ARG A 22 -5.62 -2.72 -9.95
N ASP A 23 -5.96 -1.92 -8.96
CA ASP A 23 -6.21 -0.49 -9.11
C ASP A 23 -4.91 0.25 -9.47
N ALA A 24 -3.77 -0.16 -8.90
CA ALA A 24 -2.46 0.40 -9.25
C ALA A 24 -2.04 0.17 -10.71
N ARG A 25 -2.51 -0.94 -11.33
CA ARG A 25 -2.27 -1.21 -12.75
C ARG A 25 -3.02 -0.27 -13.70
N VAL A 26 -4.01 0.45 -13.22
CA VAL A 26 -4.81 1.37 -14.04
C VAL A 26 -4.70 2.82 -13.56
N LEU A 27 -3.77 3.11 -12.64
CA LEU A 27 -3.49 4.47 -12.20
C LEU A 27 -3.02 5.32 -13.39
N SER A 28 -3.67 6.47 -13.56
CA SER A 28 -3.22 7.51 -14.45
C SER A 28 -1.99 8.22 -13.88
N PRO A 29 -1.21 8.96 -14.70
CA PRO A 29 -0.12 9.80 -14.21
C PRO A 29 -0.54 10.72 -13.06
N ALA A 30 -1.71 11.36 -13.18
CA ALA A 30 -2.27 12.21 -12.13
C ALA A 30 -2.54 11.48 -10.80
N GLY A 31 -2.86 10.18 -10.86
CA GLY A 31 -3.01 9.32 -9.69
C GLY A 31 -1.67 8.95 -9.07
N ILE A 32 -0.65 8.69 -9.88
CA ILE A 32 0.72 8.45 -9.41
C ILE A 32 1.27 9.71 -8.71
N GLU A 33 1.15 10.87 -9.34
CA GLU A 33 1.49 12.17 -8.72
C GLU A 33 0.74 12.40 -7.40
N ARG A 34 -0.53 11.95 -7.32
CA ARG A 34 -1.31 12.10 -6.09
C ARG A 34 -0.80 11.21 -4.96
N ALA A 35 -0.42 9.97 -5.26
CA ALA A 35 0.22 9.09 -4.28
C ALA A 35 1.59 9.63 -3.85
N ALA A 36 2.38 10.15 -4.78
CA ALA A 36 3.67 10.78 -4.49
C ALA A 36 3.50 12.02 -3.59
N TRP A 37 2.52 12.87 -3.88
CA TRP A 37 2.19 14.02 -3.02
C TRP A 37 1.75 13.60 -1.62
N GLY A 38 0.97 12.51 -1.50
CA GLY A 38 0.62 11.93 -0.20
C GLY A 38 1.85 11.45 0.58
N TRP A 39 2.88 10.97 -0.12
CA TRP A 39 4.17 10.64 0.46
C TRP A 39 4.95 11.88 0.91
N ASP A 40 4.98 12.95 0.12
CA ASP A 40 5.69 14.20 0.45
C ASP A 40 5.27 14.80 1.81
N ARG A 41 4.01 14.60 2.21
CA ARG A 41 3.51 15.03 3.52
C ARG A 41 4.22 14.34 4.69
N HIS A 42 4.85 13.19 4.44
CA HIS A 42 5.66 12.48 5.41
C HIS A 42 7.13 12.92 5.36
N GLU A 43 7.56 13.85 4.49
CA GLU A 43 8.90 14.44 4.53
C GLU A 43 9.13 15.32 5.78
N ASP A 44 8.07 15.69 6.51
CA ASP A 44 8.20 16.22 7.88
C ASP A 44 8.86 15.15 8.78
N PRO A 45 9.94 15.46 9.52
CA PRO A 45 10.67 14.47 10.30
C PRO A 45 9.81 13.72 11.33
N ALA A 46 8.81 14.38 11.93
CA ALA A 46 7.94 13.74 12.91
C ALA A 46 6.92 12.82 12.24
N ALA A 47 6.37 13.21 11.09
CA ALA A 47 5.50 12.36 10.29
C ALA A 47 6.25 11.15 9.72
N MET A 48 7.47 11.34 9.21
CA MET A 48 8.36 10.25 8.75
C MET A 48 8.64 9.26 9.88
N GLN A 49 8.93 9.76 11.07
CA GLN A 49 9.21 8.91 12.22
C GLN A 49 8.00 8.04 12.59
N ARG A 50 6.79 8.63 12.63
CA ARG A 50 5.56 7.85 12.88
C ARG A 50 5.32 6.79 11.80
N PHE A 51 5.60 7.11 10.55
CA PHE A 51 5.51 6.15 9.45
C PHE A 51 6.46 4.96 9.68
N HIS A 52 7.74 5.22 9.93
CA HIS A 52 8.71 4.16 10.18
C HIS A 52 8.42 3.34 11.44
N ASP A 53 7.85 3.95 12.48
CA ASP A 53 7.45 3.22 13.67
C ASP A 53 6.26 2.30 13.39
N ALA A 54 5.25 2.76 12.64
CA ALA A 54 4.14 1.92 12.20
C ALA A 54 4.62 0.80 11.25
N GLU A 55 5.54 1.10 10.35
CA GLU A 55 6.17 0.15 9.42
C GLU A 55 6.90 -0.95 10.19
N ARG A 56 7.73 -0.59 11.17
CA ARG A 56 8.46 -1.55 12.01
C ARG A 56 7.51 -2.47 12.77
N ILE A 57 6.42 -1.92 13.31
CA ILE A 57 5.40 -2.71 14.03
C ILE A 57 4.71 -3.68 13.07
N ALA A 58 4.36 -3.24 11.87
CA ALA A 58 3.73 -4.09 10.86
C ALA A 58 4.67 -5.21 10.39
N LEU A 59 5.92 -4.90 10.07
CA LEU A 59 6.93 -5.90 9.67
C LEU A 59 7.14 -6.94 10.78
N HIS A 60 7.29 -6.48 12.03
CA HIS A 60 7.39 -7.39 13.17
C HIS A 60 6.13 -8.27 13.32
N ALA A 61 4.94 -7.73 13.07
CA ALA A 61 3.71 -8.52 13.11
C ALA A 61 3.66 -9.61 12.01
N LEU A 62 4.22 -9.35 10.83
CA LEU A 62 4.35 -10.35 9.76
C LEU A 62 5.33 -11.46 10.15
N GLU A 63 6.45 -11.11 10.77
CA GLU A 63 7.44 -12.07 11.27
C GLU A 63 6.83 -13.00 12.33
N GLN A 64 6.11 -12.44 13.30
CA GLN A 64 5.44 -13.21 14.37
C GLN A 64 4.31 -14.12 13.87
N THR A 65 3.82 -13.90 12.65
CA THR A 65 2.71 -14.67 12.06
C THR A 65 3.14 -15.56 10.89
N ASP A 66 4.45 -15.68 10.64
CA ASP A 66 5.04 -16.42 9.51
C ASP A 66 4.49 -15.97 8.13
N ARG A 67 4.10 -14.69 8.03
CA ARG A 67 3.60 -14.05 6.80
C ARG A 67 4.72 -13.34 6.02
N GLY A 68 5.97 -13.44 6.46
CA GLY A 68 7.14 -12.85 5.81
C GLY A 68 7.28 -13.21 4.32
N PRO A 69 7.14 -14.48 3.91
CA PRO A 69 7.21 -14.86 2.49
C PRO A 69 6.12 -14.21 1.63
N ALA A 70 4.90 -14.06 2.15
CA ALA A 70 3.81 -13.42 1.43
C ALA A 70 4.04 -11.91 1.25
N TRP A 71 4.68 -11.27 2.24
CA TRP A 71 5.12 -9.89 2.13
C TRP A 71 6.21 -9.71 1.07
N GLU A 72 7.23 -10.56 1.05
CA GLU A 72 8.29 -10.48 0.04
C GLU A 72 7.77 -10.71 -1.38
N ASP A 73 6.82 -11.63 -1.58
CA ASP A 73 6.13 -11.80 -2.87
C ASP A 73 5.37 -10.53 -3.28
N THR A 74 4.60 -9.97 -2.34
CA THR A 74 3.85 -8.72 -2.56
C THR A 74 4.78 -7.56 -2.93
N ARG A 75 5.88 -7.40 -2.19
CA ARG A 75 6.90 -6.38 -2.43
C ARG A 75 7.50 -6.54 -3.83
N ARG A 76 7.85 -7.76 -4.23
CA ARG A 76 8.36 -8.04 -5.58
C ARG A 76 7.34 -7.68 -6.66
N ARG A 77 6.07 -8.06 -6.49
CA ARG A 77 4.98 -7.74 -7.43
C ARG A 77 4.78 -6.22 -7.59
N ILE A 78 4.97 -5.44 -6.52
CA ILE A 78 4.91 -3.97 -6.56
C ILE A 78 6.11 -3.42 -7.34
N LEU A 79 7.34 -3.82 -7.00
CA LEU A 79 8.56 -3.37 -7.70
C LEU A 79 8.53 -3.71 -9.21
N ASP A 80 8.03 -4.90 -9.57
CA ASP A 80 7.89 -5.29 -10.97
C ASP A 80 6.88 -4.41 -11.74
N LEU A 81 5.86 -3.90 -11.04
CA LEU A 81 4.83 -3.02 -11.59
C LEU A 81 5.31 -1.58 -11.76
N THR A 82 6.15 -1.09 -10.85
CA THR A 82 6.62 0.30 -10.80
C THR A 82 7.93 0.49 -11.57
N GLU A 83 8.91 -0.39 -11.40
CA GLU A 83 10.29 -0.25 -11.90
C GLU A 83 10.67 -1.30 -12.98
N GLY A 84 9.97 -2.43 -13.04
CA GLY A 84 10.32 -3.56 -13.90
C GLY A 84 10.14 -3.34 -15.42
N ARG A 85 10.58 -4.30 -16.24
CA ARG A 85 10.34 -4.27 -17.70
C ARG A 85 8.84 -4.25 -18.05
N ALA A 86 8.03 -4.85 -17.17
CA ALA A 86 6.57 -4.87 -17.21
C ALA A 86 5.91 -3.58 -16.67
N SER A 87 6.72 -2.59 -16.22
CA SER A 87 6.21 -1.32 -15.73
C SER A 87 5.35 -0.65 -16.80
N LEU A 88 4.17 -0.20 -16.37
CA LEU A 88 3.16 0.36 -17.24
C LEU A 88 3.61 1.73 -17.76
N VAL A 89 3.12 2.12 -18.93
CA VAL A 89 3.52 3.37 -19.60
C VAL A 89 3.36 4.57 -18.66
N SER A 90 2.31 4.63 -17.85
CA SER A 90 2.08 5.72 -16.88
C SER A 90 3.15 5.81 -15.79
N TRP A 91 3.65 4.68 -15.29
CA TRP A 91 4.75 4.62 -14.31
C TRP A 91 6.12 4.87 -14.95
N LYS A 92 6.26 4.52 -16.23
CA LYS A 92 7.45 4.86 -17.04
C LYS A 92 7.53 6.35 -17.38
N VAL A 93 6.40 7.03 -17.56
CA VAL A 93 6.34 8.47 -17.83
C VAL A 93 6.73 9.28 -16.60
N GLU A 94 6.32 8.84 -15.41
CA GLU A 94 6.67 9.46 -14.12
C GLU A 94 8.02 8.97 -13.55
N HIS A 95 8.91 8.42 -14.40
CA HIS A 95 10.21 7.91 -13.97
C HIS A 95 11.01 8.99 -13.22
N GLY A 96 11.53 8.62 -12.04
CA GLY A 96 12.30 9.52 -11.17
C GLY A 96 11.77 9.53 -9.74
N ASP A 97 11.92 10.67 -9.06
CA ASP A 97 11.56 10.84 -7.64
C ASP A 97 10.07 10.61 -7.36
N LEU A 98 9.17 11.06 -8.26
CA LEU A 98 7.72 10.87 -8.13
C LEU A 98 7.32 9.40 -8.14
N GLY A 99 7.85 8.60 -9.07
CA GLY A 99 7.61 7.17 -9.13
C GLY A 99 8.04 6.45 -7.84
N HIS A 100 9.24 6.74 -7.31
CA HIS A 100 9.71 6.14 -6.06
C HIS A 100 8.85 6.54 -4.85
N LYS A 101 8.36 7.79 -4.81
CA LYS A 101 7.47 8.27 -3.74
C LYS A 101 6.11 7.57 -3.78
N ALA A 102 5.53 7.44 -4.98
CA ALA A 102 4.29 6.69 -5.17
C ALA A 102 4.45 5.19 -4.88
N GLU A 103 5.60 4.60 -5.20
CA GLU A 103 5.92 3.22 -4.83
C GLU A 103 5.98 3.04 -3.31
N ARG A 104 6.68 3.93 -2.60
CA ARG A 104 6.73 3.90 -1.13
C ARG A 104 5.34 4.04 -0.50
N ALA A 105 4.50 4.91 -1.06
CA ALA A 105 3.09 5.00 -0.67
C ALA A 105 2.35 3.67 -0.85
N MET A 106 2.56 3.01 -1.99
CA MET A 106 1.95 1.71 -2.30
C MET A 106 2.42 0.60 -1.37
N LEU A 107 3.73 0.54 -1.06
CA LEU A 107 4.30 -0.41 -0.11
C LEU A 107 3.72 -0.25 1.29
N GLY A 108 3.60 1.00 1.77
CA GLY A 108 2.94 1.31 3.05
C GLY A 108 1.49 0.80 3.09
N ALA A 109 0.70 1.09 2.06
CA ALA A 109 -0.68 0.62 1.98
C ALA A 109 -0.80 -0.91 1.92
N ALA A 110 0.07 -1.59 1.16
CA ALA A 110 0.11 -3.04 1.09
C ALA A 110 0.43 -3.66 2.46
N LEU A 111 1.42 -3.11 3.16
CA LEU A 111 1.80 -3.53 4.50
C LEU A 111 0.64 -3.35 5.49
N ALA A 112 -0.06 -2.20 5.42
CA ALA A 112 -1.22 -1.92 6.26
C ALA A 112 -2.37 -2.93 6.04
N LEU A 113 -2.63 -3.30 4.78
CA LEU A 113 -3.67 -4.28 4.43
C LEU A 113 -3.34 -5.69 4.93
N LEU A 114 -2.09 -6.13 4.74
CA LEU A 114 -1.62 -7.45 5.18
C LEU A 114 -1.57 -7.62 6.70
N THR A 115 -1.45 -6.51 7.43
CA THR A 115 -1.31 -6.48 8.89
C THR A 115 -2.50 -5.82 9.60
N ARG A 116 -3.62 -5.60 8.88
CA ARG A 116 -4.80 -4.91 9.41
C ARG A 116 -5.34 -5.51 10.71
N ASP A 117 -5.22 -6.84 10.89
CA ASP A 117 -5.65 -7.53 12.11
C ASP A 117 -4.70 -7.34 13.31
N LYS A 118 -3.55 -6.71 13.10
CA LYS A 118 -2.46 -6.54 14.10
C LYS A 118 -2.15 -5.09 14.41
N LEU A 119 -2.48 -4.16 13.51
CA LEU A 119 -2.25 -2.74 13.70
C LEU A 119 -3.39 -2.08 14.47
N SER A 120 -3.05 -1.06 15.26
CA SER A 120 -4.05 -0.08 15.68
C SER A 120 -4.60 0.66 14.46
N HIS A 121 -5.80 1.22 14.59
CA HIS A 121 -6.38 2.01 13.51
C HIS A 121 -5.48 3.19 13.10
N GLU A 122 -4.86 3.87 14.07
CA GLU A 122 -3.93 4.98 13.82
C GLU A 122 -2.69 4.53 13.01
N GLN A 123 -2.12 3.36 13.33
CA GLN A 123 -0.98 2.80 12.59
C GLN A 123 -1.38 2.42 11.17
N TYR A 124 -2.55 1.81 10.99
CA TYR A 124 -3.10 1.51 9.67
C TYR A 124 -3.27 2.79 8.84
N VAL A 125 -3.90 3.82 9.42
CA VAL A 125 -4.10 5.12 8.76
C VAL A 125 -2.75 5.74 8.37
N THR A 126 -1.77 5.71 9.27
CA THR A 126 -0.43 6.25 9.01
C THR A 126 0.21 5.60 7.78
N LEU A 127 0.14 4.28 7.65
CA LEU A 127 0.73 3.56 6.53
C LEU A 127 -0.08 3.70 5.23
N ALA A 128 -1.41 3.71 5.32
CA ALA A 128 -2.29 3.75 4.14
C ALA A 128 -2.51 5.16 3.58
N ARG A 129 -2.34 6.21 4.40
CA ARG A 129 -2.65 7.60 4.04
C ARG A 129 -2.02 8.06 2.72
N PRO A 130 -0.71 7.86 2.47
CA PRO A 130 -0.10 8.32 1.23
C PRO A 130 -0.79 7.80 -0.03
N MET A 131 -1.12 6.51 -0.05
CA MET A 131 -1.77 5.88 -1.20
C MET A 131 -3.27 6.19 -1.23
N ALA A 132 -3.90 6.46 -0.09
CA ALA A 132 -5.32 6.80 -0.01
C ALA A 132 -5.66 8.11 -0.73
N GLU A 133 -4.69 9.01 -0.91
CA GLU A 133 -4.86 10.20 -1.75
C GLU A 133 -5.21 9.81 -3.19
N ALA A 134 -4.56 8.77 -3.74
CA ALA A 134 -4.84 8.26 -5.07
C ALA A 134 -5.98 7.24 -5.10
N LEU A 135 -6.12 6.43 -4.05
CA LEU A 135 -7.09 5.35 -3.92
C LEU A 135 -7.95 5.53 -2.64
N PRO A 136 -9.02 6.35 -2.69
CA PRO A 136 -9.76 6.76 -1.49
C PRO A 136 -10.41 5.62 -0.70
N TRP A 137 -10.62 4.47 -1.34
CA TRP A 137 -11.20 3.30 -0.69
C TRP A 137 -10.31 2.71 0.41
N LEU A 138 -9.01 3.05 0.45
CA LEU A 138 -8.10 2.64 1.51
C LEU A 138 -8.47 3.26 2.87
N LEU A 139 -9.04 4.48 2.85
CA LEU A 139 -9.48 5.26 4.01
C LEU A 139 -10.85 5.92 3.72
N PRO A 140 -11.95 5.14 3.66
CA PRO A 140 -13.26 5.68 3.30
C PRO A 140 -13.79 6.74 4.28
N GLU A 141 -13.30 6.73 5.52
CA GLU A 141 -13.61 7.70 6.57
C GLU A 141 -12.91 9.06 6.41
N ALA A 142 -11.92 9.16 5.51
CA ALA A 142 -11.15 10.38 5.31
C ALA A 142 -11.10 10.74 3.81
N PRO A 143 -11.75 11.84 3.39
CA PRO A 143 -11.68 12.26 2.00
C PRO A 143 -10.24 12.62 1.60
N PRO A 144 -9.85 12.42 0.33
CA PRO A 144 -8.58 12.94 -0.19
C PRO A 144 -8.48 14.44 0.02
N GLU A 145 -7.29 14.93 0.32
CA GLU A 145 -7.08 16.35 0.56
C GLU A 145 -7.25 17.15 -0.74
N PRO A 146 -7.88 18.35 -0.70
CA PRO A 146 -7.99 19.20 -1.87
C PRO A 146 -6.59 19.67 -2.32
N ARG A 147 -6.30 19.56 -3.62
CA ARG A 147 -5.08 20.16 -4.20
C ARG A 147 -5.24 21.69 -4.15
N GLY A 148 -4.33 22.37 -3.46
CA GLY A 148 -4.17 23.82 -3.49
C GLY A 148 -3.51 24.31 -4.77
#